data_AF-A0A953QPS4-F1
#
_entry.id   AF-A0A953QPS4-F1
#
_cell.length_a   1.000
_cell.length_b   1.000
_cell.length_c   1.000
_cell.angle_alpha   90.00
_cell.angle_beta   90.00
_cell.angle_gamma   90.00
#
_symmetry.space_group_name_H-M   'P 1'
#
loop_
_entity.id
_entity.type
_entity.pdbx_description
1 polymer ?
#
loop_
_entity_poly.entity_id
_entity_poly.type
_entity_poly.pdbx_seq_one_letter_code
_entity_poly.pdbx_strand_id
1 'polypeptide(L)' 'VDALIKANKDFDLLLLPNRNHGFGNEPYMVRRRWDYFVRYLLGAEPPQGYELHPPPAPGRL' A
#
# COMPACT_ATOMS: atom_id res chain seq x y z
N VAL A 1 1.79 -15.78 -10.38
CA VAL A 1 3.20 -15.50 -10.02
C VAL A 1 4.16 -16.37 -10.83
N ASP A 2 4.02 -17.70 -10.81
CA ASP A 2 4.84 -18.63 -11.62
C ASP A 2 5.03 -18.20 -13.10
N ALA A 3 3.96 -17.80 -13.78
CA ALA A 3 4.05 -17.33 -15.18
C ALA A 3 4.94 -16.07 -15.35
N LEU A 4 4.93 -15.13 -14.39
CA LEU A 4 5.80 -13.95 -14.42
C LEU A 4 7.27 -14.35 -14.23
N ILE A 5 7.53 -15.31 -13.34
CA ILE A 5 8.87 -15.87 -13.09
C ILE A 5 9.40 -16.56 -14.34
N LYS A 6 8.62 -17.47 -14.95
CA LYS A 6 8.99 -18.16 -16.18
C LYS A 6 9.26 -17.20 -17.34
N ALA A 7 8.60 -16.05 -17.35
CA ALA A 7 8.81 -14.99 -18.33
C ALA A 7 9.93 -14.00 -17.97
N ASN A 8 10.66 -14.23 -16.87
CA ASN A 8 11.71 -13.35 -16.34
C ASN A 8 11.24 -11.89 -16.20
N LYS A 9 10.08 -11.69 -15.58
CA LYS A 9 9.52 -10.37 -15.31
C LYS A 9 9.72 -9.99 -13.86
N ASP A 10 10.10 -8.73 -13.63
CA ASP A 10 10.11 -8.14 -12.30
C ASP A 10 8.68 -7.89 -11.83
N PHE A 11 8.40 -8.20 -10.57
CA PHE A 11 7.13 -7.90 -9.92
C PHE A 11 7.32 -7.78 -8.42
N ASP A 12 6.48 -6.95 -7.81
CA ASP A 12 6.32 -6.86 -6.37
C ASP A 12 5.02 -7.54 -5.94
N LEU A 13 5.07 -8.24 -4.80
CA LEU A 13 3.92 -8.93 -4.22
C LEU A 13 3.79 -8.58 -2.74
N LEU A 14 2.58 -8.20 -2.33
CA LEU A 14 2.23 -7.98 -0.93
C LEU A 14 1.26 -9.07 -0.47
N LEU A 15 1.72 -9.94 0.43
CA LEU A 15 0.88 -10.93 1.10
C LEU A 15 0.39 -10.35 2.44
N LEU A 16 -0.92 -10.44 2.70
CA LEU A 16 -1.53 -9.97 3.95
C LEU A 16 -2.14 -11.17 4.71
N PRO A 17 -1.42 -11.75 5.69
CA PRO A 17 -1.92 -12.87 6.48
C PRO A 17 -3.18 -12.49 7.27
N ASN A 18 -4.08 -13.45 7.47
CA ASN A 18 -5.29 -13.28 8.29
C ASN A 18 -6.18 -12.11 7.81
N ARG A 19 -6.30 -11.94 6.48
CA ARG A 19 -7.17 -10.94 5.85
C ARG A 19 -8.07 -11.55 4.81
N ASN A 20 -9.32 -11.08 4.82
CA ASN A 20 -10.33 -11.38 3.81
C ASN A 20 -10.30 -10.31 2.71
N HIS A 21 -11.08 -10.49 1.64
CA HIS A 21 -11.08 -9.61 0.46
C HIS A 21 -11.29 -8.10 0.73
N GLY A 22 -11.86 -7.71 1.88
CA GLY A 22 -12.17 -6.32 2.27
C GLY A 22 -11.02 -5.49 2.86
N PHE A 23 -9.76 -5.92 2.78
CA PHE A 23 -8.63 -5.25 3.46
C PHE A 23 -8.19 -3.92 2.84
N GLY A 24 -8.73 -3.52 1.68
CA GLY A 24 -8.17 -2.46 0.83
C GLY A 24 -8.06 -1.07 1.47
N ASN A 25 -8.84 -0.80 2.53
CA ASN A 25 -8.84 0.47 3.27
C ASN A 25 -8.16 0.36 4.64
N GLU A 26 -7.54 -0.78 4.98
CA GLU A 26 -6.79 -0.89 6.22
C GLU A 26 -5.54 -0.01 6.19
N PRO A 27 -5.18 0.64 7.31
CA PRO A 27 -4.07 1.59 7.35
C PRO A 27 -2.76 1.03 6.79
N TYR A 28 -2.43 -0.23 7.09
CA TYR A 28 -1.20 -0.85 6.57
C TYR A 28 -1.22 -0.98 5.04
N MET A 29 -2.33 -1.43 4.46
CA MET A 29 -2.45 -1.59 3.00
C MET A 29 -2.36 -0.23 2.31
N VAL A 30 -3.12 0.75 2.80
CA VAL A 30 -3.11 2.10 2.26
C VAL A 30 -1.69 2.65 2.30
N ARG A 31 -1.00 2.60 3.45
CA ARG A 31 0.40 3.05 3.56
C ARG A 31 1.30 2.40 2.50
N ARG A 32 1.30 1.06 2.41
CA ARG A 32 2.13 0.32 1.43
C ARG A 32 1.83 0.72 -0.02
N ARG A 33 0.57 0.97 -0.36
CA ARG A 33 0.16 1.41 -1.70
C ARG A 33 0.70 2.80 -2.02
N TRP A 34 0.55 3.74 -1.09
CA TRP A 34 1.04 5.11 -1.28
C TRP A 34 2.56 5.17 -1.30
N ASP A 35 3.26 4.42 -0.43
CA ASP A 35 4.72 4.31 -0.45
C ASP A 35 5.24 3.84 -1.82
N TYR A 36 4.56 2.87 -2.44
CA TYR A 36 4.91 2.37 -3.77
C TYR A 36 4.79 3.47 -4.83
N PHE A 37 3.73 4.26 -4.81
CA PHE A 37 3.57 5.38 -5.74
C PHE A 37 4.57 6.51 -5.47
N VAL A 38 4.84 6.84 -4.21
CA VAL A 38 5.88 7.83 -3.88
C VAL A 38 7.24 7.39 -4.45
N ARG A 39 7.60 6.12 -4.29
CA ARG A 39 8.85 5.58 -4.82
C ARG A 39 8.90 5.54 -6.35
N TYR A 40 7.91 4.93 -6.99
CA TYR A 40 8.00 4.56 -8.41
C TYR A 40 7.25 5.48 -9.37
N LEU A 41 6.24 6.23 -8.89
CA LEU A 41 5.51 7.20 -9.71
C LEU A 41 6.04 8.62 -9.50
N LEU A 42 6.25 9.03 -8.25
CA LEU A 42 6.80 10.35 -7.92
C LEU A 42 8.33 10.39 -7.97
N GLY A 43 9.01 9.24 -7.82
CA GLY A 43 10.48 9.17 -7.85
C GLY A 43 11.15 9.69 -6.58
N ALA A 44 10.46 9.63 -5.43
CA ALA A 44 10.95 10.13 -4.13
C ALA A 44 11.01 9.01 -3.08
N GLU A 45 11.73 9.24 -1.98
CA GLU A 45 11.77 8.27 -0.88
C GLU A 45 10.51 8.40 0.00
N PRO A 46 9.74 7.32 0.23
CA PRO A 46 8.57 7.38 1.10
C PRO A 46 8.96 7.61 2.57
N PRO A 47 8.12 8.31 3.35
CA PRO A 47 8.39 8.56 4.76
C PRO A 47 8.43 7.26 5.57
N GLN A 48 9.47 7.09 6.40
CA GLN A 48 9.59 5.92 7.25
C GLN A 48 8.50 5.91 8.32
N GLY A 49 7.75 4.81 8.40
CA GLY A 49 6.83 4.58 9.52
C GLY A 49 5.63 5.52 9.56
N TYR A 50 5.25 6.14 8.45
CA TYR A 50 4.12 7.08 8.43
C TYR A 50 2.83 6.46 8.96
N GLU A 51 2.22 7.11 9.95
CA GLU A 51 0.93 6.70 10.51
C GLU A 51 -0.20 7.41 9.77
N LEU A 52 -1.13 6.62 9.22
CA LEU A 52 -2.32 7.16 8.58
C LEU A 52 -3.36 7.50 9.64
N HIS A 53 -3.64 8.78 9.80
CA HIS A 53 -4.73 9.25 10.63
C HIS A 53 -6.00 9.39 9.79
N PRO A 54 -7.17 8.96 10.30
CA PRO A 54 -8.43 9.33 9.66
C PRO A 54 -8.57 10.85 9.65
N PRO A 55 -9.27 11.43 8.65
CA PRO A 55 -9.60 12.84 8.69
C PRO A 55 -10.32 13.17 10.00
N PRO A 56 -10.13 14.38 10.56
CA PRO A 56 -10.86 14.80 11.75
C PRO A 56 -12.36 14.63 11.49
N ALA A 57 -13.09 14.16 12.51
CA ALA A 57 -14.53 14.01 12.42
C ALA A 57 -15.13 15.33 11.92
N PRO A 58 -16.09 15.31 10.98
CA PRO A 58 -16.73 16.53 10.51
C PRO A 58 -17.23 17.28 11.74
N GLY A 59 -16.77 18.53 11.89
CA GLY A 59 -17.16 19.39 12.99
C GLY A 59 -18.68 19.39 13.08
N ARG A 60 -19.21 19.06 14.26
CA ARG A 60 -20.63 19.16 14.54
C ARG A 60 -20.97 20.65 14.47
N LEU A 61 -21.57 21.09 13.36
CA LEU A 61 -22.24 22.39 13.30
C LEU A 61 -23.44 22.39 14.26
#